data_AF-A0A849FPK6-F1
#
_entry.id   AF-A0A849FPK6-F1
#
_cell.length_a   1.000
_cell.length_b   1.000
_cell.length_c   1.000
_cell.angle_alpha   90.00
_cell.angle_beta   90.00
_cell.angle_gamma   90.00
#
_symmetry.space_group_name_H-M   'P 1'
#
loop_
_entity.id
_entity.type
_entity.pdbx_description
1 polymer ?
#
loop_
_entity_poly.entity_id
_entity_poly.type
_entity_poly.pdbx_seq_one_letter_code
_entity_poly.pdbx_strand_id
1 'polypeptide(L)'
;MNPLLLAARHGPYVLIAGLVAGLALPDLARPMQPMLPPMVVLLLFVTVLRMEPTAILGSLADLPRVALAVFGLQLVLPLIILGIGLAGGWVGTPVLLSLLLLAAGPSISGSPNLCMMMGYAPEHAMRLMVVGTALLPFTVLPVFWLLPGLGGVGAVLWSAASLLVTIALTTLAAVTVRLTLLRSPSRETLAKLEGLAAITLAVF
;
A
#
# COMPACT_ATOMS: atom_id res chain seq x y z
N MET A 1 -15.58 24.30 10.03
CA MET A 1 -15.72 22.94 9.45
C MET A 1 -14.38 22.23 9.54
N ASN A 2 -14.32 20.98 10.02
CA ASN A 2 -13.04 20.27 10.12
C ASN A 2 -12.66 19.71 8.72
N PRO A 3 -11.53 20.14 8.11
CA PRO A 3 -11.17 19.76 6.74
C PRO A 3 -10.96 18.24 6.60
N LEU A 4 -10.50 17.56 7.65
CA LEU A 4 -10.31 16.11 7.65
C LEU A 4 -11.66 15.38 7.52
N LEU A 5 -12.68 15.84 8.25
CA LEU A 5 -14.01 15.23 8.16
C LEU A 5 -14.65 15.47 6.79
N LEU A 6 -14.39 16.63 6.19
CA LEU A 6 -14.88 16.93 4.85
C LEU A 6 -14.20 16.05 3.79
N ALA A 7 -12.89 15.85 3.91
CA ALA A 7 -12.14 14.96 3.04
C ALA A 7 -12.56 13.50 3.21
N ALA A 8 -12.79 13.04 4.45
CA ALA A 8 -13.29 11.69 4.73
C ALA A 8 -14.65 11.44 4.05
N ARG A 9 -15.55 12.42 4.07
CA ARG A 9 -16.87 12.32 3.43
C ARG A 9 -16.81 12.32 1.90
N HIS A 10 -15.79 12.95 1.30
CA HIS A 10 -15.66 13.10 -0.15
C HIS A 10 -14.42 12.41 -0.72
N GLY A 11 -13.95 11.34 -0.09
CA GLY A 11 -12.70 10.65 -0.43
C GLY A 11 -12.45 10.47 -1.93
N PRO A 12 -13.38 9.90 -2.72
CA PRO A 12 -13.20 9.74 -4.17
C PRO A 12 -12.94 11.06 -4.91
N TYR A 13 -13.66 12.13 -4.57
CA TYR A 13 -13.48 13.44 -5.20
C TYR A 13 -12.16 14.09 -4.79
N VAL A 14 -11.69 13.87 -3.56
CA VAL A 14 -10.38 14.34 -3.09
C VAL A 14 -9.26 13.69 -3.90
N LEU A 15 -9.36 12.38 -4.18
CA LEU A 15 -8.39 11.66 -5.01
C LEU A 15 -8.41 12.12 -6.47
N ILE A 16 -9.61 12.29 -7.05
CA ILE A 16 -9.76 12.81 -8.42
C ILE A 16 -9.17 14.22 -8.51
N ALA A 17 -9.46 15.09 -7.53
CA ALA A 17 -8.93 16.44 -7.50
C ALA A 17 -7.39 16.44 -7.38
N GLY A 18 -6.82 15.58 -6.53
CA GLY A 18 -5.38 15.40 -6.41
C GLY A 18 -4.72 14.97 -7.72
N LEU A 19 -5.28 13.97 -8.40
CA LEU A 19 -4.79 13.49 -9.70
C LEU A 19 -4.86 14.59 -10.77
N VAL A 20 -6.00 15.27 -10.87
CA VAL A 20 -6.18 16.38 -11.83
C VAL A 20 -5.21 17.51 -11.54
N ALA A 21 -5.01 17.87 -10.27
CA ALA A 21 -4.07 18.90 -9.86
C ALA A 21 -2.62 18.49 -10.17
N GLY A 22 -2.22 17.26 -9.88
CA GLY A 22 -0.89 16.74 -10.18
C GLY A 22 -0.56 16.75 -11.68
N LEU A 23 -1.57 16.49 -12.53
CA LEU A 23 -1.42 16.54 -13.99
C LEU A 23 -1.43 17.97 -14.54
N ALA A 24 -2.29 18.84 -14.01
CA ALA A 24 -2.48 20.21 -14.50
C ALA A 24 -1.43 21.20 -13.95
N LEU A 25 -0.80 20.90 -12.81
CA LEU A 25 0.13 21.78 -12.10
C LEU A 25 1.47 21.07 -11.83
N PRO A 26 2.26 20.75 -12.87
CA PRO A 26 3.51 19.98 -12.73
C PRO A 26 4.57 20.70 -11.88
N ASP A 27 4.56 22.03 -11.85
CA ASP A 27 5.48 22.83 -11.03
C ASP A 27 5.16 22.75 -9.54
N LEU A 28 3.92 22.41 -9.19
CA LEU A 28 3.54 22.08 -7.81
C LEU A 28 3.93 20.64 -7.46
N ALA A 29 3.83 19.71 -8.42
CA ALA A 29 4.11 18.28 -8.21
C ALA A 29 5.60 17.97 -8.05
N ARG A 30 6.49 18.63 -8.82
CA ARG A 30 7.95 18.37 -8.78
C ARG A 30 8.55 18.54 -7.38
N PRO A 31 8.28 19.63 -6.63
CA PRO A 31 8.75 19.78 -5.24
C PRO A 31 8.21 18.71 -4.27
N MET A 32 7.12 18.01 -4.61
CA MET A 32 6.53 16.99 -3.75
C MET A 32 7.21 15.62 -3.89
N GLN A 33 8.00 15.38 -4.94
CA GLN A 33 8.73 14.11 -5.14
C GLN A 33 9.55 13.66 -3.91
N PRO A 34 10.37 14.51 -3.25
CA PRO A 34 11.09 14.10 -2.04
C PRO A 34 10.18 13.83 -0.84
N MET A 35 8.92 14.29 -0.86
CA MET A 35 7.92 14.00 0.17
C MET A 35 7.23 12.65 -0.05
N LEU A 36 7.36 12.01 -1.21
CA LEU A 36 6.68 10.74 -1.47
C LEU A 36 7.06 9.64 -0.47
N PRO A 37 8.35 9.38 -0.16
CA PRO A 37 8.70 8.36 0.84
C PRO A 37 8.08 8.61 2.23
N PRO A 38 8.20 9.80 2.86
CA PRO A 38 7.55 10.02 4.16
C PRO A 38 6.01 10.01 4.09
N MET A 39 5.41 10.35 2.95
CA MET A 39 3.95 10.23 2.77
C MET A 39 3.50 8.77 2.71
N VAL A 40 4.27 7.88 2.08
CA VAL A 40 4.01 6.43 2.13
C VAL A 40 4.12 5.91 3.56
N VAL A 41 5.13 6.35 4.31
CA VAL A 41 5.28 5.98 5.73
C VAL A 41 4.08 6.46 6.55
N LEU A 42 3.64 7.71 6.34
CA LEU A 42 2.46 8.25 7.00
C LEU A 42 1.18 7.47 6.62
N LEU A 43 1.00 7.14 5.35
CA LEU A 43 -0.13 6.34 4.88
C LEU A 43 -0.13 4.95 5.52
N LEU A 44 1.03 4.29 5.58
CA LEU A 44 1.16 2.99 6.22
C LEU A 44 0.87 3.09 7.72
N PHE A 45 1.39 4.11 8.39
CA PHE A 45 1.12 4.39 9.80
C PHE A 45 -0.38 4.58 10.07
N VAL A 46 -1.02 5.49 9.34
CA VAL A 46 -2.45 5.79 9.50
C VAL A 46 -3.30 4.58 9.13
N THR A 47 -2.90 3.81 8.12
CA THR A 47 -3.60 2.59 7.72
C THR A 47 -3.59 1.55 8.84
N VAL A 48 -2.41 1.24 9.40
CA VAL A 48 -2.29 0.32 10.55
C VAL A 48 -3.03 0.87 11.78
N LEU A 49 -2.93 2.16 12.04
CA LEU A 49 -3.58 2.81 13.19
C LEU A 49 -5.11 2.70 13.14
N ARG A 50 -5.69 2.71 11.95
CA ARG A 50 -7.14 2.55 11.75
C ARG A 50 -7.61 1.10 11.91
N MET A 51 -6.75 0.12 11.69
CA MET A 51 -7.13 -1.29 11.82
C MET A 51 -7.48 -1.64 13.27
N GLU A 52 -8.42 -2.57 13.42
CA GLU A 52 -8.72 -3.17 14.71
C GLU A 52 -7.66 -4.26 15.02
N PRO A 53 -7.13 -4.33 16.26
CA PRO A 53 -6.15 -5.35 16.62
C PRO A 53 -6.63 -6.79 16.36
N THR A 54 -7.92 -7.03 16.52
CA THR A 54 -8.60 -8.31 16.22
C THR A 54 -8.52 -8.67 14.74
N ALA A 55 -8.56 -7.69 13.83
CA ALA A 55 -8.42 -7.93 12.39
C ALA A 55 -6.99 -8.33 12.01
N ILE A 56 -5.99 -7.77 12.70
CA ILE A 56 -4.57 -8.14 12.51
C ILE A 56 -4.35 -9.58 12.99
N LEU A 57 -4.82 -9.92 14.19
CA LEU A 57 -4.65 -11.25 14.79
C LEU A 57 -5.51 -12.33 14.09
N GLY A 58 -6.73 -11.97 13.67
CA GLY A 58 -7.64 -12.85 12.95
C GLY A 58 -7.18 -13.19 11.52
N SER A 59 -6.15 -12.51 11.01
CA SER A 59 -5.53 -12.82 9.72
C SER A 59 -4.71 -14.11 9.71
N LEU A 60 -4.39 -14.66 10.89
CA LEU A 60 -3.61 -15.88 11.05
C LEU A 60 -4.43 -17.17 10.82
N ALA A 61 -5.76 -17.09 10.89
CA ALA A 61 -6.64 -18.18 10.49
C ALA A 61 -6.60 -18.34 8.96
N ASP A 62 -6.46 -19.57 8.44
CA ASP A 62 -6.32 -19.88 7.00
C ASP A 62 -5.10 -19.27 6.28
N LEU A 63 -4.02 -18.98 7.01
CA LEU A 63 -2.78 -18.41 6.48
C LEU A 63 -2.25 -19.08 5.20
N PRO A 64 -2.28 -20.43 5.03
CA PRO A 64 -1.73 -21.06 3.82
C PRO A 64 -2.48 -20.67 2.54
N ARG A 65 -3.81 -20.57 2.60
CA ARG A 65 -4.64 -20.22 1.43
C ARG A 65 -4.44 -18.75 1.05
N VAL A 66 -4.38 -17.87 2.05
CA VAL A 66 -4.12 -16.44 1.83
C VAL A 66 -2.71 -16.23 1.30
N ALA A 67 -1.71 -16.90 1.87
CA ALA A 67 -0.33 -16.84 1.41
C ALA A 67 -0.22 -17.29 -0.05
N LEU A 68 -0.89 -18.38 -0.43
CA LEU A 68 -0.91 -18.84 -1.83
C LEU A 68 -1.48 -17.78 -2.79
N ALA A 69 -2.59 -17.15 -2.41
CA ALA A 69 -3.17 -16.06 -3.20
C ALA A 69 -2.23 -14.84 -3.27
N VAL A 70 -1.56 -14.50 -2.17
CA VAL A 70 -0.54 -13.43 -2.14
C VAL A 70 0.62 -13.77 -3.08
N PHE A 71 1.16 -14.98 -3.05
CA PHE A 71 2.22 -15.39 -3.98
C PHE A 71 1.75 -15.37 -5.43
N GLY A 72 0.52 -15.80 -5.71
CA GLY A 72 -0.07 -15.72 -7.04
C GLY A 72 -0.11 -14.28 -7.56
N LEU A 73 -0.59 -13.34 -6.73
CA LEU A 73 -0.82 -11.96 -7.13
C LEU A 73 0.46 -11.10 -7.10
N GLN A 74 1.31 -11.24 -6.09
CA GLN A 74 2.48 -10.38 -5.88
C GLN A 74 3.77 -10.92 -6.47
N LEU A 75 3.82 -12.21 -6.83
CA LEU A 75 5.02 -12.83 -7.38
C LEU A 75 4.75 -13.43 -8.76
N VAL A 76 3.80 -14.35 -8.88
CA VAL A 76 3.56 -15.05 -10.16
C VAL A 76 3.08 -14.06 -11.23
N LEU A 77 2.12 -13.20 -10.93
CA LEU A 77 1.60 -12.22 -11.89
C LEU A 77 2.69 -11.23 -12.38
N PRO A 78 3.49 -10.58 -11.51
CA PRO A 78 4.61 -9.75 -11.96
C PRO A 78 5.62 -10.51 -12.81
N LEU A 79 5.93 -11.77 -12.49
CA LEU A 79 6.85 -12.58 -13.29
C LEU A 79 6.28 -12.91 -14.67
N ILE A 80 4.97 -13.13 -14.79
CA ILE A 80 4.29 -13.27 -16.09
C ILE A 80 4.41 -11.98 -16.89
N ILE A 81 4.13 -10.82 -16.27
CA ILE A 81 4.27 -9.50 -16.92
C ILE A 81 5.71 -9.28 -17.39
N LEU A 82 6.69 -9.62 -16.56
CA LEU A 82 8.11 -9.50 -16.91
C LEU A 82 8.47 -10.43 -18.07
N GLY A 83 8.00 -11.67 -18.06
CA GLY A 83 8.20 -12.63 -19.16
C GLY A 83 7.63 -12.13 -20.49
N ILE A 84 6.42 -11.55 -20.46
CA ILE A 84 5.82 -10.90 -21.64
C ILE A 84 6.67 -9.71 -22.10
N GLY A 85 7.12 -8.85 -21.16
CA GLY A 85 7.98 -7.71 -21.46
C GLY A 85 9.33 -8.11 -22.06
N LEU A 86 9.93 -9.21 -21.58
CA LEU A 86 11.15 -9.79 -22.13
C LEU A 86 10.93 -10.32 -23.54
N ALA A 87 9.88 -11.12 -23.76
CA ALA A 87 9.56 -11.68 -25.08
C ALA A 87 9.17 -10.60 -26.10
N GLY A 88 8.51 -9.53 -25.66
CA GLY A 88 8.11 -8.39 -26.50
C GLY A 88 9.19 -7.32 -26.68
N GLY A 89 10.35 -7.44 -26.02
CA GLY A 89 11.43 -6.44 -26.10
C GLY A 89 11.10 -5.10 -25.43
N TRP A 90 10.18 -5.07 -24.47
CA TRP A 90 9.75 -3.85 -23.75
C TRP A 90 10.56 -3.56 -22.48
N VAL A 91 11.64 -4.31 -22.29
CA VAL A 91 12.57 -4.15 -21.18
C VAL A 91 13.17 -2.75 -21.19
N GLY A 92 13.19 -2.10 -20.03
CA GLY A 92 13.69 -0.73 -19.88
C GLY A 92 12.68 0.36 -20.26
N THR A 93 11.46 0.00 -20.68
CA THR A 93 10.40 1.00 -20.87
C THR A 93 9.78 1.41 -19.53
N PRO A 94 9.44 2.71 -19.35
CA PRO A 94 8.74 3.16 -18.15
C PRO A 94 7.42 2.43 -17.92
N VAL A 95 6.70 2.08 -19.00
CA VAL A 95 5.42 1.37 -18.94
C VAL A 95 5.57 0.00 -18.30
N LEU A 96 6.55 -0.81 -18.73
CA LEU A 96 6.78 -2.12 -18.14
C LEU A 96 7.18 -2.00 -16.66
N LEU A 97 8.03 -1.04 -16.32
CA LEU A 97 8.43 -0.78 -14.94
C LEU A 97 7.21 -0.42 -14.08
N SER A 98 6.35 0.50 -14.54
CA SER A 98 5.13 0.88 -13.82
C SER A 98 4.18 -0.28 -13.62
N LEU A 99 3.98 -1.14 -14.63
CA LEU A 99 3.14 -2.33 -14.51
C LEU A 99 3.71 -3.36 -13.52
N LEU A 100 5.02 -3.56 -13.51
CA LEU A 100 5.68 -4.48 -12.58
C LEU A 100 5.59 -3.98 -11.14
N LEU A 101 5.81 -2.68 -10.92
CA LEU A 101 5.66 -2.06 -9.60
C LEU A 101 4.21 -2.13 -9.10
N LEU A 102 3.24 -1.87 -9.98
CA LEU A 102 1.82 -1.99 -9.65
C LEU A 102 1.43 -3.42 -9.27
N ALA A 103 1.83 -4.40 -10.09
CA ALA A 103 1.46 -5.80 -9.89
C ALA A 103 2.16 -6.43 -8.68
N ALA A 104 3.39 -6.00 -8.36
CA ALA A 104 4.11 -6.50 -7.19
C ALA A 104 3.57 -5.94 -5.87
N GLY A 105 2.79 -4.85 -5.93
CA GLY A 105 2.21 -4.21 -4.75
C GLY A 105 1.19 -5.08 -4.00
N PRO A 106 1.01 -4.85 -2.68
CA PRO A 106 0.01 -5.55 -1.91
C PRO A 106 -1.40 -5.05 -2.18
N SER A 107 -2.40 -5.81 -1.72
CA SER A 107 -3.80 -5.39 -1.82
C SER A 107 -4.00 -4.06 -1.09
N ILE A 108 -4.76 -3.15 -1.70
CA ILE A 108 -5.00 -1.81 -1.17
C ILE A 108 -5.89 -1.82 0.07
N SER A 109 -5.76 -0.79 0.91
CA SER A 109 -6.55 -0.69 2.15
C SER A 109 -8.04 -0.50 1.97
N GLY A 110 -8.48 -0.10 0.77
CA GLY A 110 -9.88 0.02 0.40
C GLY A 110 -10.59 -1.32 0.10
N SER A 111 -9.84 -2.40 -0.15
CA SER A 111 -10.41 -3.68 -0.60
C SER A 111 -11.49 -4.26 0.34
N PRO A 112 -11.31 -4.28 1.68
CA PRO A 112 -12.33 -4.79 2.60
C PRO A 112 -13.63 -3.95 2.57
N ASN A 113 -13.50 -2.62 2.43
CA ASN A 113 -14.66 -1.73 2.31
C ASN A 113 -15.42 -1.97 1.01
N LEU A 114 -14.72 -2.20 -0.10
CA LEU A 114 -15.35 -2.55 -1.38
C LEU A 114 -16.10 -3.89 -1.28
N CYS A 115 -15.53 -4.89 -0.60
CA CYS A 115 -16.25 -6.14 -0.31
C CYS A 115 -17.56 -5.87 0.44
N MET A 116 -17.54 -5.10 1.52
CA MET A 116 -18.75 -4.76 2.27
C MET A 116 -19.79 -4.01 1.42
N MET A 117 -19.36 -3.06 0.61
CA MET A 117 -20.26 -2.31 -0.29
C MET A 117 -20.95 -3.21 -1.33
N MET A 118 -20.25 -4.26 -1.78
CA MET A 118 -20.79 -5.26 -2.71
C MET A 118 -21.56 -6.39 -2.01
N GLY A 119 -21.74 -6.32 -0.68
CA GLY A 119 -22.44 -7.35 0.10
C GLY A 119 -21.61 -8.61 0.38
N TYR A 120 -20.28 -8.57 0.17
CA TYR A 120 -19.37 -9.66 0.48
C TYR A 120 -18.70 -9.49 1.85
N ALA A 121 -18.28 -10.63 2.42
CA ALA A 121 -17.60 -10.68 3.70
C ALA A 121 -16.17 -10.07 3.60
N PRO A 122 -15.81 -9.05 4.43
CA PRO A 122 -14.55 -8.32 4.30
C PRO A 122 -13.33 -9.09 4.81
N GLU A 123 -13.52 -10.17 5.55
CA GLU A 123 -12.47 -10.84 6.32
C GLU A 123 -11.36 -11.32 5.40
N HIS A 124 -11.69 -11.97 4.28
CA HIS A 124 -10.70 -12.49 3.35
C HIS A 124 -9.86 -11.37 2.71
N ALA A 125 -10.51 -10.26 2.29
CA ALA A 125 -9.82 -9.10 1.76
C ALA A 125 -8.90 -8.44 2.80
N MET A 126 -9.34 -8.42 4.07
CA MET A 126 -8.53 -7.93 5.19
C MET A 126 -7.29 -8.80 5.39
N ARG A 127 -7.43 -10.13 5.35
CA ARG A 127 -6.28 -11.05 5.45
C ARG A 127 -5.30 -10.87 4.29
N LEU A 128 -5.80 -10.78 3.06
CA LEU A 128 -4.97 -10.53 1.86
C LEU A 128 -4.18 -9.22 1.97
N MET A 129 -4.82 -8.16 2.46
CA MET A 129 -4.15 -6.87 2.69
C MET A 129 -3.05 -6.98 3.75
N VAL A 130 -3.34 -7.57 4.92
CA VAL A 130 -2.37 -7.69 6.03
C VAL A 130 -1.22 -8.61 5.65
N VAL A 131 -1.53 -9.84 5.23
CA VAL A 131 -0.53 -10.86 4.86
C VAL A 131 0.25 -10.42 3.63
N GLY A 132 -0.42 -9.83 2.64
CA GLY A 132 0.23 -9.30 1.45
C GLY A 132 1.21 -8.17 1.76
N THR A 133 0.86 -7.25 2.67
CA THR A 133 1.77 -6.18 3.08
C THR A 133 2.98 -6.73 3.84
N ALA A 134 2.77 -7.73 4.69
CA ALA A 134 3.84 -8.37 5.45
C ALA A 134 4.80 -9.18 4.55
N LEU A 135 4.28 -9.84 3.51
CA LEU A 135 5.07 -10.65 2.57
C LEU A 135 5.73 -9.83 1.46
N LEU A 136 5.31 -8.58 1.24
CA LEU A 136 5.83 -7.70 0.18
C LEU A 136 7.38 -7.66 0.10
N PRO A 137 8.13 -7.49 1.22
CA PRO A 137 9.59 -7.44 1.15
C PRO A 137 10.23 -8.72 0.62
N PHE A 138 9.53 -9.85 0.71
CA PHE A 138 10.00 -11.14 0.22
C PHE A 138 9.52 -11.42 -1.21
N THR A 139 8.28 -11.07 -1.54
CA THR A 139 7.70 -11.29 -2.88
C THR A 139 8.29 -10.34 -3.93
N VAL A 140 8.76 -9.15 -3.53
CA VAL A 140 9.37 -8.18 -4.45
C VAL A 140 10.80 -8.57 -4.87
N LEU A 141 11.51 -9.36 -4.06
CA LEU A 141 12.93 -9.70 -4.29
C LEU A 141 13.18 -10.38 -5.65
N PRO A 142 12.45 -11.45 -6.04
CA PRO A 142 12.70 -12.12 -7.31
C PRO A 142 12.38 -11.22 -8.50
N VAL A 143 11.31 -10.40 -8.38
CA VAL A 143 10.91 -9.45 -9.42
C VAL A 143 12.00 -8.42 -9.65
N PHE A 144 12.52 -7.82 -8.58
CA PHE A 144 13.53 -6.76 -8.67
C PHE A 144 14.90 -7.30 -9.10
N TRP A 145 15.25 -8.51 -8.70
CA TRP A 145 16.48 -9.14 -9.16
C TRP A 145 16.46 -9.42 -10.67
N LEU A 146 15.32 -9.86 -11.21
CA LEU A 146 15.17 -10.14 -12.63
C LEU A 146 15.00 -8.89 -13.50
N LEU A 147 14.72 -7.72 -12.91
CA LEU A 147 14.64 -6.45 -13.64
C LEU A 147 16.05 -5.90 -13.95
N PRO A 148 16.46 -5.82 -15.22
CA PRO A 148 17.68 -5.09 -15.58
C PRO A 148 17.44 -3.59 -15.35
N GLY A 149 18.24 -2.98 -14.47
CA GLY A 149 18.22 -1.54 -14.20
C GLY A 149 18.03 -1.14 -12.73
N LEU A 150 17.64 -2.06 -11.84
CA LEU A 150 17.50 -1.78 -10.40
C LEU A 150 18.80 -1.96 -9.58
N GLY A 151 19.93 -2.14 -10.27
CA GLY A 151 21.25 -2.33 -9.67
C GLY A 151 21.63 -3.79 -9.44
N GLY A 152 22.79 -4.03 -8.82
CA GLY A 152 23.26 -5.37 -8.48
C GLY A 152 22.51 -6.00 -7.30
N VAL A 153 22.76 -7.29 -7.05
CA VAL A 153 22.11 -8.07 -5.97
C VAL A 153 22.13 -7.36 -4.61
N GLY A 154 23.25 -6.70 -4.27
CA GLY A 154 23.37 -5.95 -3.01
C GLY A 154 22.40 -4.77 -2.90
N ALA A 155 22.13 -4.05 -4.00
CA ALA A 155 21.20 -2.92 -4.00
C ALA A 155 19.75 -3.37 -3.81
N VAL A 156 19.38 -4.49 -4.43
CA VAL A 156 18.06 -5.12 -4.29
C VAL A 156 17.84 -5.59 -2.84
N LEU A 157 18.83 -6.28 -2.26
CA LEU A 157 18.77 -6.73 -0.86
C LEU A 157 18.68 -5.56 0.12
N TRP A 158 19.47 -4.50 -0.10
CA TRP A 158 19.41 -3.29 0.73
C TRP A 158 18.05 -2.61 0.65
N SER A 159 17.46 -2.52 -0.54
CA SER A 159 16.14 -1.93 -0.75
C SER A 159 15.04 -2.73 -0.06
N ALA A 160 15.07 -4.06 -0.18
CA ALA A 160 14.14 -4.95 0.50
C ALA A 160 14.29 -4.89 2.02
N ALA A 161 15.52 -4.87 2.53
CA ALA A 161 15.80 -4.74 3.96
C ALA A 161 15.31 -3.38 4.51
N SER A 162 15.58 -2.29 3.79
CA SER A 162 15.12 -0.94 4.14
C SER A 162 13.59 -0.87 4.15
N LEU A 163 12.92 -1.47 3.17
CA LEU A 163 11.47 -1.56 3.11
C LEU A 163 10.91 -2.38 4.29
N LEU A 164 11.51 -3.53 4.59
CA LEU A 164 11.11 -4.37 5.71
C LEU A 164 11.24 -3.62 7.04
N VAL A 165 12.37 -2.97 7.28
CA VAL A 165 12.61 -2.16 8.49
C VAL A 165 11.60 -1.01 8.58
N THR A 166 11.36 -0.32 7.47
CA THR A 166 10.39 0.79 7.41
C THR A 166 8.99 0.32 7.75
N ILE A 167 8.51 -0.76 7.13
CA ILE A 167 7.20 -1.36 7.42
C ILE A 167 7.12 -1.79 8.88
N ALA A 168 8.15 -2.50 9.39
CA ALA A 168 8.18 -3.02 10.75
C ALA A 168 8.14 -1.90 11.80
N LEU A 169 9.01 -0.88 11.68
CA LEU A 169 9.06 0.24 12.62
C LEU A 169 7.77 1.06 12.60
N THR A 170 7.25 1.32 11.41
CA THR A 170 6.01 2.11 11.25
C THR A 170 4.80 1.36 11.79
N THR A 171 4.70 0.06 11.51
CA THR A 171 3.66 -0.81 12.05
C THR A 171 3.74 -0.88 13.56
N LEU A 172 4.94 -1.08 14.12
CA LEU A 172 5.16 -1.12 15.56
C LEU A 172 4.73 0.20 16.21
N ALA A 173 5.17 1.33 15.68
CA ALA A 173 4.78 2.65 16.19
C ALA A 173 3.26 2.85 16.13
N ALA A 174 2.61 2.50 15.02
CA ALA A 174 1.17 2.61 14.87
C ALA A 174 0.42 1.71 15.88
N VAL A 175 0.86 0.46 16.05
CA VAL A 175 0.28 -0.47 17.02
C VAL A 175 0.50 0.02 18.46
N THR A 176 1.68 0.53 18.80
CA THR A 176 1.95 1.11 20.12
C THR A 176 0.99 2.27 20.40
N VAL A 177 0.82 3.21 19.46
CA VAL A 177 -0.13 4.32 19.60
C VAL A 177 -1.57 3.81 19.70
N ARG A 178 -1.95 2.82 18.89
CA ARG A 178 -3.27 2.18 18.92
C ARG A 178 -3.58 1.54 20.27
N LEU A 179 -2.60 0.86 20.87
CA LEU A 179 -2.79 0.13 22.12
C LEU A 179 -2.59 0.99 23.38
N THR A 180 -2.04 2.20 23.27
CA THR A 180 -1.78 3.09 24.42
C THR A 180 -2.71 4.29 24.42
N LEU A 181 -2.69 5.11 23.36
CA LEU A 181 -3.41 6.38 23.27
C LEU A 181 -4.80 6.24 22.64
N LEU A 182 -4.96 5.30 21.69
CA LEU A 182 -6.19 5.12 20.93
C LEU A 182 -6.80 3.73 21.14
N ARG A 183 -6.91 3.28 22.40
CA ARG A 183 -7.49 1.96 22.74
C ARG A 183 -8.93 1.81 22.22
N SER A 184 -9.74 2.85 22.42
CA SER A 184 -11.16 2.90 22.03
C SER A 184 -11.50 4.24 21.37
N PRO A 185 -11.02 4.49 20.13
CA PRO A 185 -11.20 5.76 19.45
C PRO A 185 -12.67 5.94 19.07
N SER A 186 -13.15 7.16 19.21
CA SER A 186 -14.49 7.52 18.75
C SER A 186 -14.61 7.36 17.23
N ARG A 187 -15.85 7.21 16.73
CA ARG A 187 -16.13 7.22 15.28
C ARG A 187 -15.61 8.49 14.60
N GLU A 188 -15.66 9.62 15.29
CA GLU A 188 -15.14 10.89 14.78
C GLU A 188 -13.61 10.87 14.63
N THR A 189 -12.89 10.26 15.60
CA THR A 189 -11.43 10.10 15.52
C THR A 189 -11.03 9.23 14.34
N LEU A 190 -11.73 8.10 14.16
CA LEU A 190 -11.50 7.23 12.99
C LEU A 190 -11.76 7.98 11.69
N ALA A 191 -12.88 8.72 11.58
CA ALA A 191 -13.20 9.55 10.42
C ALA A 191 -12.11 10.60 10.11
N LYS A 192 -11.52 11.23 11.13
CA LYS A 192 -10.39 12.16 10.95
C LYS A 192 -9.15 11.45 10.40
N LEU A 193 -8.87 10.23 10.84
CA LEU A 193 -7.79 9.41 10.28
C LEU A 193 -8.07 9.01 8.83
N GLU A 194 -9.31 8.74 8.45
CA GLU A 194 -9.67 8.49 7.04
C GLU A 194 -9.46 9.72 6.18
N GLY A 195 -9.86 10.89 6.68
CA GLY A 195 -9.62 12.18 6.01
C GLY A 195 -8.14 12.47 5.82
N LEU A 196 -7.34 12.21 6.85
CA LEU A 196 -5.88 12.34 6.77
C LEU A 196 -5.30 11.40 5.71
N ALA A 197 -5.72 10.14 5.69
CA ALA A 197 -5.28 9.19 4.67
C ALA A 197 -5.70 9.62 3.26
N ALA A 198 -6.93 10.11 3.08
CA ALA A 198 -7.42 10.57 1.78
C ALA A 198 -6.64 11.78 1.24
N ILE A 199 -6.35 12.77 2.09
CA ILE A 199 -5.53 13.93 1.71
C ILE A 199 -4.10 13.51 1.39
N THR A 200 -3.51 12.66 2.23
CA THR A 200 -2.14 12.16 2.03
C THR A 200 -2.05 11.39 0.72
N LEU A 201 -3.05 10.56 0.40
CA LEU A 201 -3.12 9.79 -0.84
C LEU A 201 -3.39 10.66 -2.08
N ALA A 202 -4.14 11.75 -1.95
CA ALA A 202 -4.40 12.66 -3.07
C ALA A 202 -3.17 13.49 -3.45
N VAL A 203 -2.21 13.60 -2.54
CA VAL A 203 -0.96 14.35 -2.73
C VAL A 203 0.19 13.43 -3.14
N PHE A 204 0.09 12.13 -2.81
CA PHE A 204 1.01 11.07 -3.22
C PHE A 204 0.82 10.71 -4.70
#